data_AF-A0A6J3C9P3-F1
#
_entry.id   AF-A0A6J3C9P3-F1
#
_cell.length_a   1.000
_cell.length_b   1.000
_cell.length_c   1.000
_cell.angle_alpha   90.00
_cell.angle_beta   90.00
_cell.angle_gamma   90.00
#
_symmetry.space_group_name_H-M   'P 1'
#
loop_
_entity.id
_entity.type
_entity.pdbx_description
1 polymer ?
#
loop_
_entity_poly.entity_id
_entity_poly.type
_entity_poly.pdbx_seq_one_letter_code
_entity_poly.pdbx_strand_id
1 'polypeptide(L)'
;MVHGVLIVKFKMEILFNSSSSSRIVVVDRIEKQEYWWCYICDRKSHTLLTAPAHVTALVDTHELQLRFTAPRWPGLYTLACCLRSDSYIGMDQQQDMKLDVKEAAAVPAEHPQWDISDSDSDNNDQGGNESEFTTDDEVEEE
;
A
#
# COMPACT_ATOMS: atom_id res chain seq x y z
N MET A 1 10.70 -13.08 12.35
CA MET A 1 10.83 -12.11 11.23
C MET A 1 9.43 -11.64 10.86
N VAL A 2 9.15 -10.35 10.93
CA VAL A 2 7.82 -9.85 10.54
C VAL A 2 7.75 -9.74 9.02
N HIS A 3 6.74 -10.35 8.41
CA HIS A 3 6.41 -10.15 7.00
C HIS A 3 4.97 -9.64 6.98
N GLY A 4 4.81 -8.38 6.58
CA GLY A 4 3.49 -7.75 6.54
C GLY A 4 3.52 -6.46 5.73
N VAL A 5 2.47 -6.23 4.97
CA VAL A 5 2.20 -4.94 4.34
C VAL A 5 1.43 -4.11 5.36
N LEU A 6 2.01 -2.97 5.74
CA LEU A 6 1.35 -1.98 6.58
C LEU A 6 0.64 -0.98 5.66
N ILE A 7 -0.63 -0.73 5.97
CA ILE A 7 -1.43 0.31 5.32
C ILE A 7 -1.63 1.43 6.32
N VAL A 8 -1.10 2.61 6.02
CA VAL A 8 -1.31 3.80 6.82
C VAL A 8 -2.28 4.71 6.06
N LYS A 9 -3.41 4.99 6.69
CA LYS A 9 -4.33 6.03 6.24
C LYS A 9 -3.85 7.35 6.82
N PHE A 10 -3.58 8.31 5.95
CA PHE A 10 -3.14 9.63 6.34
C PHE A 10 -4.14 10.65 5.81
N LYS A 11 -4.68 11.47 6.72
CA LYS A 11 -5.54 12.59 6.38
C LYS A 11 -4.68 13.84 6.41
N MET A 12 -4.56 14.50 5.26
CA MET A 12 -3.84 15.77 5.17
C MET A 12 -4.84 16.93 5.09
N GLU A 13 -4.55 17.96 5.88
CA GLU A 13 -5.25 19.23 5.87
C GLU A 13 -4.19 20.31 5.70
N ILE A 14 -4.28 21.12 4.64
CA ILE A 14 -3.44 22.30 4.50
C ILE A 14 -4.23 23.48 5.04
N LEU A 15 -3.72 24.09 6.11
CA LEU A 15 -4.28 25.32 6.65
C LEU A 15 -3.84 26.50 5.76
N PHE A 16 -4.48 26.65 4.61
CA PHE A 16 -4.39 27.89 3.85
C PHE A 16 -5.20 28.97 4.58
N ASN A 17 -4.57 30.11 4.86
CA ASN A 17 -5.20 31.22 5.58
C ASN A 17 -6.23 32.00 4.73
N SER A 18 -6.79 31.39 3.67
CA SER A 18 -7.74 32.05 2.77
C SER A 18 -8.54 31.03 1.94
N SER A 19 -9.84 31.30 1.83
CA SER A 19 -10.98 30.49 1.32
C SER A 19 -10.93 29.93 -0.11
N SER A 20 -9.81 29.90 -0.82
CA SER A 20 -9.80 29.39 -2.20
C SER A 20 -9.26 27.97 -2.27
N SER A 21 -10.22 27.07 -2.49
CA SER A 21 -10.11 25.76 -3.12
C SER A 21 -9.13 25.79 -4.30
N SER A 22 -8.32 24.73 -4.43
CA SER A 22 -7.16 24.51 -5.31
C SER A 22 -6.80 25.64 -6.28
N ARG A 23 -5.58 26.19 -6.13
CA ARG A 23 -5.21 27.43 -6.82
C ARG A 23 -4.25 27.14 -7.98
N ILE A 24 -4.55 27.75 -9.12
CA ILE A 24 -3.60 27.86 -10.22
C ILE A 24 -2.41 28.71 -9.74
N VAL A 25 -1.21 28.16 -9.87
CA VAL A 25 0.05 28.84 -9.57
C VAL A 25 0.59 29.40 -10.88
N VAL A 26 0.88 30.70 -10.92
CA VAL A 26 1.47 31.33 -12.11
C VAL A 26 2.99 31.26 -11.99
N VAL A 27 3.62 30.45 -12.83
CA VAL A 27 5.08 30.38 -12.96
C VAL A 27 5.44 30.78 -14.38
N ASP A 28 6.24 31.83 -14.55
CA ASP A 28 6.74 32.30 -15.85
C ASP A 28 5.68 32.40 -16.97
N ARG A 29 4.59 33.14 -16.71
CA ARG A 29 3.46 33.36 -17.64
C ARG A 29 2.68 32.10 -18.05
N ILE A 30 2.89 30.98 -17.37
CA ILE A 30 2.12 29.75 -17.55
C ILE A 30 1.31 29.49 -16.29
N GLU A 31 0.02 29.27 -16.49
CA GLU A 31 -0.88 28.77 -15.45
C GLU A 31 -0.60 27.29 -15.22
N LYS A 32 -0.25 26.92 -13.98
CA LYS A 32 0.04 25.55 -13.57
C LYS A 32 -0.87 25.15 -12.42
N GLN A 33 -1.37 23.92 -12.46
CA GLN A 33 -1.99 23.31 -11.29
C GLN A 33 -0.94 23.07 -10.19
N GLU A 34 -1.27 23.38 -8.94
CA GLU A 34 -0.43 23.06 -7.79
C GLU A 34 -0.27 21.54 -7.62
N TYR A 35 0.94 21.07 -7.35
CA TYR A 35 1.19 19.66 -7.06
C TYR A 35 1.74 19.44 -5.65
N TRP A 36 1.33 18.31 -5.10
CA TRP A 36 1.71 17.87 -3.77
C TRP A 36 2.28 16.47 -3.82
N TRP A 37 3.31 16.23 -3.02
CA TRP A 37 3.98 14.94 -2.90
C TRP A 37 3.89 14.44 -1.48
N CYS A 38 3.26 13.28 -1.29
CA CYS A 38 3.12 12.64 0.01
C CYS A 38 3.94 11.37 0.09
N TYR A 39 4.74 11.20 1.15
CA TYR A 39 5.54 9.99 1.33
C TYR A 39 5.84 9.72 2.81
N ILE A 40 6.16 8.48 3.11
CA ILE A 40 6.68 8.07 4.42
C ILE A 40 8.19 7.89 4.32
N CYS A 41 8.92 8.44 5.29
CA CYS A 41 10.36 8.26 5.40
C CYS A 41 10.79 7.92 6.84
N ASP A 42 11.94 7.29 6.96
CA ASP A 42 12.69 7.23 8.22
C ASP A 42 13.76 8.33 8.18
N ARG A 43 13.64 9.28 9.10
CA ARG A 43 14.56 10.43 9.19
C ARG A 43 15.93 10.04 9.74
N LYS A 44 16.03 8.98 10.55
CA LYS A 44 17.31 8.57 11.13
C LYS A 44 18.19 7.90 10.08
N SER A 45 17.60 7.09 9.21
CA SER A 45 18.29 6.39 8.12
C SER A 45 18.30 7.14 6.80
N HIS A 46 17.55 8.24 6.68
CA HIS A 46 17.35 8.99 5.43
C HIS A 46 16.78 8.13 4.28
N THR A 47 15.90 7.18 4.62
CA THR A 47 15.30 6.25 3.64
C THR A 47 13.82 6.52 3.43
N LEU A 48 13.37 6.48 2.17
CA LEU A 48 11.95 6.44 1.83
C LEU A 48 11.39 5.04 2.04
N LEU A 49 10.22 4.95 2.67
CA LEU A 49 9.49 3.69 2.90
C LEU A 49 8.41 3.47 1.85
N THR A 50 7.95 4.55 1.22
CA THR A 50 6.94 4.53 0.16
C THR A 50 7.48 5.29 -1.05
N ALA A 51 7.05 4.91 -2.25
CA ALA A 51 7.16 5.81 -3.39
C ALA A 51 6.38 7.11 -3.09
N PRO A 52 6.87 8.29 -3.50
CA PRO A 52 6.11 9.52 -3.37
C PRO A 52 4.80 9.45 -4.16
N ALA A 53 3.69 9.66 -3.47
CA ALA A 53 2.37 9.75 -4.05
C ALA A 53 2.12 11.17 -4.54
N HIS A 54 1.77 11.29 -5.82
CA HIS A 54 1.42 12.54 -6.45
C HIS A 54 -0.05 12.88 -6.16
N VAL A 55 -0.30 14.08 -5.64
CA VAL A 55 -1.63 14.56 -5.27
C VAL A 55 -1.90 15.90 -5.97
N THR A 56 -2.95 15.92 -6.78
CA THR A 56 -3.39 17.11 -7.54
C THR A 56 -4.78 17.61 -7.13
N ALA A 57 -5.57 16.78 -6.45
CA ALA A 57 -6.95 17.05 -6.05
C ALA A 57 -7.06 17.55 -4.60
N LEU A 58 -6.01 18.17 -4.07
CA LEU A 58 -5.97 18.66 -2.69
C LEU A 58 -6.60 20.05 -2.63
N VAL A 59 -7.86 20.10 -2.19
CA VAL A 59 -8.66 21.32 -2.07
C VAL A 59 -8.66 21.81 -0.62
N ASP A 60 -9.42 21.14 0.25
CA ASP A 60 -9.50 21.45 1.69
C ASP A 60 -8.90 20.31 2.51
N THR A 61 -9.22 19.09 2.11
CA THR A 61 -8.84 17.86 2.78
C THR A 61 -8.70 16.76 1.74
N HIS A 62 -7.68 15.93 1.89
CA HIS A 62 -7.53 14.73 1.09
C HIS A 62 -7.09 13.57 1.97
N GLU A 63 -7.71 12.40 1.77
CA GLU A 63 -7.30 11.17 2.44
C GLU A 63 -6.51 10.31 1.48
N LEU A 64 -5.30 9.93 1.90
CA LEU A 64 -4.40 9.10 1.11
C LEU A 64 -4.05 7.84 1.89
N GLN A 65 -3.99 6.71 1.19
CA GLN A 65 -3.50 5.46 1.76
C GLN A 65 -2.11 5.18 1.23
N LEU A 66 -1.13 5.19 2.13
CA LEU A 66 0.24 4.83 1.81
C LEU A 66 0.52 3.41 2.32
N ARG A 67 1.16 2.60 1.48
CA ARG A 67 1.46 1.20 1.76
C ARG A 67 2.96 0.98 1.74
N PHE A 68 3.50 0.35 2.78
CA PHE A 68 4.90 -0.04 2.84
C PHE A 68 5.06 -1.36 3.60
N THR A 69 6.22 -1.98 3.45
CA THR A 69 6.54 -3.22 4.14
C THR A 69 7.01 -2.93 5.56
N ALA A 70 6.51 -3.69 6.53
CA ALA A 70 6.99 -3.60 7.90
C ALA A 70 8.52 -3.86 7.97
N PRO A 71 9.27 -3.13 8.82
CA PRO A 71 10.68 -3.41 9.07
C PRO A 71 10.89 -4.85 9.55
N ARG A 72 11.95 -5.53 9.09
CA ARG A 72 12.20 -6.96 9.36
C ARG A 72 12.23 -7.34 10.86
N TRP A 73 12.71 -6.42 11.69
CA TRP A 73 13.02 -6.65 13.09
C TRP A 73 11.97 -6.01 13.99
N PRO A 74 11.58 -6.67 15.09
CA PRO A 74 10.72 -6.06 16.08
C PRO A 74 11.43 -4.89 16.76
N GLY A 75 10.66 -3.86 17.13
CA GLY A 75 11.17 -2.66 17.77
C GLY A 75 10.27 -1.43 17.57
N LEU A 76 10.65 -0.34 18.24
CA LEU A 76 10.00 0.96 18.12
C LEU A 76 10.67 1.80 17.04
N TYR A 77 9.91 2.12 15.99
CA TYR A 77 10.34 2.93 14.86
C TYR A 77 9.66 4.30 14.92
N THR A 78 10.43 5.37 14.72
CA THR A 78 9.89 6.72 14.55
C THR A 78 10.00 7.10 13.08
N LEU A 79 8.86 7.12 12.41
CA LEU A 79 8.76 7.48 10.99
C LEU A 79 8.15 8.88 10.87
N ALA A 80 8.26 9.46 9.69
CA ALA A 80 7.62 10.73 9.36
C ALA A 80 6.79 10.57 8.07
N CYS A 81 5.56 11.06 8.10
CA CYS A 81 4.79 11.32 6.89
C CYS A 81 5.04 12.77 6.47
N CYS A 82 5.51 12.97 5.24
CA CYS A 82 5.85 14.27 4.70
C CYS A 82 4.88 14.63 3.59
N LEU A 83 4.42 15.88 3.60
CA LEU A 83 3.71 16.52 2.50
C LEU A 83 4.58 17.65 1.98
N ARG A 84 4.97 17.57 0.70
CA ARG A 84 5.85 18.55 0.05
C ARG A 84 5.11 19.26 -1.06
N SER A 85 5.19 20.59 -1.07
CA SER A 85 4.69 21.38 -2.19
C SER A 85 5.78 21.54 -3.24
N ASP A 86 5.43 21.41 -4.51
CA ASP A 86 6.32 21.82 -5.60
C ASP A 86 6.08 23.26 -6.07
N SER A 87 5.01 23.89 -5.55
CA SER A 87 4.48 25.17 -6.01
C SER A 87 4.53 26.26 -4.94
N TYR A 88 4.56 25.90 -3.66
CA TYR A 88 4.60 26.83 -2.53
C TYR A 88 5.80 26.59 -1.61
N ILE A 89 6.71 27.57 -1.55
CA ILE A 89 7.83 27.52 -0.61
C ILE A 89 7.31 27.70 0.82
N GLY A 90 7.80 26.86 1.74
CA GLY A 90 7.48 26.97 3.17
C GLY A 90 6.13 26.39 3.59
N MET A 91 5.41 25.75 2.66
CA MET A 91 4.13 25.07 2.95
C MET A 91 4.29 23.56 3.18
N ASP A 92 5.54 23.09 3.28
CA ASP A 92 5.84 21.69 3.57
C ASP A 92 5.36 21.31 4.98
N GLN A 93 4.68 20.18 5.11
CA GLN A 93 4.20 19.65 6.39
C GLN A 93 4.86 18.32 6.70
N GLN A 94 5.05 18.05 7.99
CA GLN A 94 5.56 16.78 8.46
C GLN A 94 4.84 16.36 9.74
N GLN A 95 4.46 15.09 9.78
CA GLN A 95 3.90 14.46 10.97
C GLN A 95 4.71 13.24 11.37
N ASP A 96 5.23 13.27 12.60
CA ASP A 96 5.95 12.15 13.19
C ASP A 96 4.96 11.07 13.66
N MET A 97 5.30 9.80 13.41
CA MET A 97 4.52 8.64 13.81
C MET A 97 5.41 7.56 14.45
N LYS A 98 4.90 6.90 15.48
CA LYS A 98 5.59 5.83 16.19
C LYS A 98 4.95 4.49 15.84
N LEU A 99 5.76 3.58 15.32
CA LEU A 99 5.37 2.22 14.97
C LEU A 99 6.02 1.25 15.96
N ASP A 100 5.20 0.54 16.72
CA ASP A 100 5.63 -0.56 17.60
C ASP A 100 5.52 -1.89 16.85
N VAL A 101 6.63 -2.36 16.29
CA VAL A 101 6.69 -3.62 15.54
C VAL A 101 6.94 -4.75 16.53
N LYS A 102 5.95 -5.64 16.68
CA LYS A 102 6.04 -6.81 17.55
C LYS A 102 6.42 -8.04 16.75
N GLU A 103 7.06 -9.00 17.42
CA GLU A 103 7.37 -10.28 16.81
C GLU A 103 6.08 -10.98 16.36
N ALA A 104 6.08 -11.52 15.14
CA ALA A 104 4.95 -12.27 14.61
C ALA A 104 4.72 -13.51 15.48
N ALA A 105 3.47 -13.73 15.90
CA ALA A 105 3.12 -14.94 16.65
C ALA A 105 3.51 -16.18 15.83
N ALA A 106 4.10 -17.18 16.50
CA ALA A 106 4.40 -18.44 15.87
C ALA A 106 3.11 -19.03 15.29
N VAL A 107 3.15 -19.42 14.01
CA VAL A 107 2.05 -20.19 13.41
C VAL A 107 1.87 -21.43 14.29
N PRO A 108 0.65 -21.71 14.81
CA PRO A 108 0.41 -22.92 15.58
C PRO A 108 0.88 -24.12 14.75
N ALA A 109 1.91 -24.82 15.25
CA ALA A 109 2.51 -25.97 14.56
C ALA A 109 1.61 -27.21 14.58
N GLU A 110 0.53 -27.16 15.38
CA GLU A 110 -0.43 -28.24 15.45
C GLU A 110 -1.56 -27.96 14.45
N HIS A 111 -1.47 -28.62 13.30
CA HIS A 111 -2.61 -28.89 12.44
C HIS A 111 -3.12 -30.29 12.78
N PRO A 112 -4.18 -30.45 13.61
CA PRO A 112 -4.76 -31.76 13.91
C PRO A 112 -5.38 -32.46 12.69
N GLN A 113 -5.39 -31.80 11.54
CA GLN A 113 -6.06 -32.24 10.31
C GLN A 113 -5.19 -33.14 9.41
N TRP A 114 -3.98 -33.52 9.83
CA TRP A 114 -3.09 -34.42 9.07
C TRP A 114 -2.90 -35.81 9.72
N ASP A 115 -3.67 -36.13 10.75
CA ASP A 115 -3.77 -37.52 11.24
C ASP A 115 -4.73 -38.31 10.33
N ILE A 116 -4.37 -38.40 9.05
CA ILE A 116 -5.00 -39.33 8.12
C ILE A 116 -4.41 -40.69 8.48
N SER A 117 -5.03 -41.36 9.46
CA SER A 117 -4.72 -42.74 9.76
C SER A 117 -4.75 -43.54 8.45
N ASP A 118 -3.63 -44.17 8.07
CA ASP A 118 -3.48 -45.09 6.94
C ASP A 118 -4.54 -46.19 7.02
N SER A 119 -5.72 -45.94 6.46
CA SER A 119 -6.78 -46.91 6.26
C SER A 119 -7.13 -46.96 4.77
N ASP A 120 -6.10 -47.15 3.94
CA ASP A 120 -6.29 -47.65 2.58
C ASP A 120 -6.66 -49.14 2.67
N SER A 121 -7.96 -49.39 2.85
CA SER A 121 -8.56 -50.67 2.45
C SER A 121 -8.60 -50.71 0.93
N ASP A 122 -7.91 -51.70 0.37
CA ASP A 122 -8.00 -52.18 -1.02
C ASP A 122 -9.38 -51.93 -1.66
N ASN A 123 -9.43 -51.02 -2.63
CA ASN A 123 -10.45 -51.06 -3.68
C ASN A 123 -9.76 -50.95 -5.04
N ASN A 124 -9.35 -52.13 -5.49
CA ASN A 124 -9.14 -52.46 -6.88
C ASN A 124 -10.48 -52.37 -7.63
N ASP A 125 -10.70 -51.38 -8.49
CA ASP A 125 -11.35 -51.67 -9.78
C ASP A 125 -11.12 -50.62 -10.87
N GLN A 126 -11.02 -51.18 -12.07
CA GLN A 126 -10.76 -50.64 -13.39
C GLN A 126 -11.76 -49.56 -13.83
N GLY A 127 -11.31 -48.56 -14.60
CA GLY A 127 -12.21 -47.72 -15.38
C GLY A 127 -11.54 -46.52 -16.02
N GLY A 128 -10.94 -46.71 -17.19
CA GLY A 128 -10.42 -45.61 -18.00
C GLY A 128 -11.53 -44.62 -18.34
N ASN A 129 -11.21 -43.32 -18.27
CA ASN A 129 -11.99 -42.31 -18.97
C ASN A 129 -11.05 -41.53 -19.87
N GLU A 130 -11.23 -41.81 -21.15
CA GLU A 130 -10.69 -41.13 -22.31
C GLU A 130 -10.88 -39.62 -22.25
N SER A 131 -9.83 -38.87 -22.55
CA SER A 131 -9.90 -37.42 -22.76
C SER A 131 -10.53 -37.15 -24.13
N GLU A 132 -11.81 -36.78 -24.14
CA GLU A 132 -12.53 -36.37 -25.35
C GLU A 132 -12.62 -34.82 -25.44
N PHE A 133 -12.20 -34.30 -26.58
CA PHE A 133 -12.02 -32.89 -26.95
C PHE A 133 -13.35 -32.19 -27.29
N THR A 134 -13.50 -30.89 -27.00
CA THR A 134 -14.33 -30.00 -27.84
C THR A 134 -13.76 -28.58 -27.94
N THR A 135 -13.23 -28.30 -29.14
CA THR A 135 -13.39 -27.12 -30.01
C THR A 135 -13.47 -25.72 -29.41
N ASP A 136 -12.45 -24.94 -29.80
CA ASP A 136 -12.39 -23.48 -29.90
C ASP A 136 -13.40 -22.99 -30.96
N ASP A 137 -14.44 -22.27 -30.55
CA ASP A 137 -15.33 -21.53 -31.45
C ASP A 137 -14.90 -20.05 -31.43
N GLU A 138 -14.10 -19.66 -32.42
CA GLU A 138 -13.87 -18.26 -32.80
C GLU A 138 -15.20 -17.66 -33.30
N VAL A 139 -15.75 -16.68 -32.57
CA VAL A 139 -16.85 -15.85 -33.07
C VAL A 139 -16.28 -14.54 -33.60
N GLU A 140 -16.07 -14.46 -34.92
CA GLU A 140 -16.06 -13.20 -35.66
C GLU A 140 -17.51 -12.77 -35.94
N GLU A 141 -17.95 -11.62 -35.42
CA GLU A 141 -19.08 -10.88 -36.03
C GLU A 141 -18.84 -9.35 -35.98
N GLU A 142 -18.87 -8.78 -37.19
CA GLU A 142 -18.88 -7.39 -37.72
C GLU A 142 -18.63 -6.15 -36.83
#